data_AF-A0A7S1BKU4-F1
#
_entry.id   AF-A0A7S1BKU4-F1
#
_cell.length_a   1.000
_cell.length_b   1.000
_cell.length_c   1.000
_cell.angle_alpha   90.00
_cell.angle_beta   90.00
_cell.angle_gamma   90.00
#
_symmetry.space_group_name_H-M   'P 1'
#
loop_
_entity.id
_entity.type
_entity.pdbx_description
1 polymer ?
#
loop_
_entity_poly.entity_id
_entity_poly.type
_entity_poly.pdbx_seq_one_letter_code
_entity_poly.pdbx_strand_id
1 'polypeptide(L)'
;MVFYFSLISLTWWLSFHRFASSLKIAFVGDTGVEDPKHDGFGHRTMKMIEKEGVNLVINVGDFEYWGRCHERYEVTTEKMFFEAKDGKSYSLAEKEQLGRYQWLLGTREPFSGWQIGFENAGTEETLAAVSHETWKGMERNLRLTSEEKCNGGPWDGPWEWRQFVRNYNFDFLAASGNHEVSGDSGGGSEIWADHQKYMWNLYNERIFETGRGSCRGYHNRTEPGTVQEYGERYSCIYNDQHILFLGWHQGSDHSPKSSSEKRREKSIKFIEREFSRHDEAANNVRWRYCVHHMTASKLSPGPKKDNMRLFGIVDACRKHGALIISGHYHIYGRTKMLKSVGSDELYPIVSDDENQNKVMENQTMSIVVGNGGYTGRCDGINEGSSWMEICLAGEKYRGWV
;
A
#
# COMPACT_ATOMS: atom_id res chain seq x y z
N MET A 1 63.68 41.02 -1.34
CA MET A 1 63.68 39.62 -1.79
C MET A 1 62.27 39.09 -1.57
N VAL A 2 61.56 38.83 -2.66
CA VAL A 2 60.27 38.10 -2.83
C VAL A 2 59.03 38.60 -2.07
N PHE A 3 58.06 39.08 -2.86
CA PHE A 3 56.64 39.33 -2.53
C PHE A 3 55.83 38.01 -2.50
N TYR A 4 54.69 37.95 -1.78
CA TYR A 4 53.37 37.53 -2.32
C TYR A 4 52.23 37.81 -1.31
N PHE A 5 51.04 38.02 -1.88
CA PHE A 5 49.84 38.71 -1.40
C PHE A 5 48.75 37.81 -0.76
N SER A 6 47.88 38.45 0.03
CA SER A 6 46.41 38.31 0.23
C SER A 6 45.71 36.94 0.32
N LEU A 7 44.75 36.81 1.26
CA LEU A 7 43.31 36.72 0.91
C LEU A 7 42.36 36.79 2.12
N ILE A 8 41.22 37.41 1.82
CA ILE A 8 39.99 37.61 2.59
C ILE A 8 39.25 36.28 2.73
N SER A 9 38.66 36.00 3.91
CA SER A 9 37.42 35.20 4.00
C SER A 9 36.71 35.48 5.33
N LEU A 10 35.67 36.30 5.25
CA LEU A 10 34.68 36.49 6.31
C LEU A 10 33.31 36.32 5.65
N THR A 11 33.00 35.09 5.26
CA THR A 11 31.66 34.70 4.82
C THR A 11 30.85 34.27 6.03
N TRP A 12 29.89 35.15 6.34
CA TRP A 12 28.72 34.87 7.15
C TRP A 12 28.05 33.57 6.69
N TRP A 13 28.07 32.55 7.55
CA TRP A 13 27.13 31.44 7.47
C TRP A 13 25.76 31.96 7.91
N LEU A 14 25.00 32.47 6.95
CA LEU A 14 23.54 32.53 7.05
C LEU A 14 23.05 31.09 7.24
N SER A 15 22.73 30.76 8.49
CA SER A 15 21.98 29.56 8.82
C SER A 15 20.61 29.69 8.16
N PHE A 16 20.50 29.16 6.96
CA PHE A 16 19.22 28.81 6.36
C PHE A 16 18.63 27.67 7.19
N HIS A 17 18.10 27.99 8.37
CA HIS A 17 16.90 27.33 8.84
C HIS A 17 15.77 27.77 7.91
N ARG A 18 15.80 27.27 6.65
CA ARG A 18 14.56 27.05 5.93
C ARG A 18 13.72 26.25 6.93
N PHE A 19 12.57 26.79 7.32
CA PHE A 19 11.54 26.01 7.98
C PHE A 19 11.37 24.75 7.13
N ALA A 20 11.96 23.63 7.58
CA ALA A 20 11.76 22.35 6.94
C ALA A 20 10.25 22.15 6.97
N SER A 21 9.62 22.09 5.79
CA SER A 21 8.20 21.74 5.70
C SER A 21 7.99 20.54 6.61
N SER A 22 7.09 20.65 7.60
CA SER A 22 6.83 19.57 8.54
C SER A 22 6.55 18.30 7.74
N LEU A 23 7.37 17.27 7.93
CA LEU A 23 7.19 15.99 7.25
C LEU A 23 5.78 15.47 7.53
N LYS A 24 5.01 15.19 6.47
CA LYS A 24 3.68 14.58 6.55
C LYS A 24 3.72 13.18 5.97
N ILE A 25 3.25 12.22 6.74
CA ILE A 25 3.16 10.80 6.36
C ILE A 25 1.71 10.38 6.43
N ALA A 26 1.19 9.78 5.36
CA ALA A 26 -0.12 9.14 5.37
C ALA A 26 0.04 7.62 5.41
N PHE A 27 -0.78 6.97 6.24
CA PHE A 27 -0.90 5.52 6.29
C PHE A 27 -2.23 5.11 5.69
N VAL A 28 -2.21 4.14 4.78
CA VAL A 28 -3.39 3.68 4.05
C VAL A 28 -3.25 2.20 3.79
N GLY A 29 -4.32 1.42 3.81
CA GLY A 29 -4.32 0.01 3.40
C GLY A 29 -5.55 -0.23 2.55
N ASP A 30 -5.59 -1.38 1.87
CA ASP A 30 -6.81 -1.86 1.24
C ASP A 30 -7.32 -0.85 0.19
N THR A 31 -6.43 -0.48 -0.74
CA THR A 31 -6.64 0.68 -1.61
C THR A 31 -7.59 0.37 -2.76
N GLY A 32 -7.33 -0.70 -3.53
CA GLY A 32 -8.13 -1.11 -4.68
C GLY A 32 -8.24 0.01 -5.73
N VAL A 33 -7.27 0.10 -6.64
CA VAL A 33 -7.11 1.22 -7.58
C VAL A 33 -8.31 1.34 -8.50
N GLU A 34 -8.68 0.22 -9.10
CA GLU A 34 -9.73 0.15 -10.12
C GLU A 34 -10.89 -0.69 -9.61
N ASP A 35 -11.61 -0.18 -8.62
CA ASP A 35 -12.95 -0.71 -8.33
C ASP A 35 -13.99 0.03 -9.19
N PRO A 36 -14.37 -0.51 -10.38
CA PRO A 36 -15.39 0.10 -11.23
C PRO A 36 -16.78 0.11 -10.58
N LYS A 37 -17.02 -0.66 -9.50
CA LYS A 37 -18.30 -0.61 -8.76
C LYS A 37 -18.38 0.58 -7.81
N HIS A 38 -17.24 1.16 -7.48
CA HIS A 38 -17.12 2.16 -6.43
C HIS A 38 -16.41 3.44 -6.93
N ASP A 39 -16.51 3.74 -8.23
CA ASP A 39 -15.95 4.94 -8.87
C ASP A 39 -14.44 5.18 -8.60
N GLY A 40 -13.65 4.12 -8.42
CA GLY A 40 -12.21 4.24 -8.14
C GLY A 40 -11.91 4.98 -6.83
N PHE A 41 -12.51 4.56 -5.70
CA PHE A 41 -12.27 5.19 -4.40
C PHE A 41 -10.79 5.26 -4.02
N GLY A 42 -9.94 4.31 -4.43
CA GLY A 42 -8.49 4.43 -4.27
C GLY A 42 -7.92 5.73 -4.87
N HIS A 43 -8.33 6.11 -6.08
CA HIS A 43 -7.95 7.39 -6.67
C HIS A 43 -8.48 8.60 -5.90
N ARG A 44 -9.70 8.51 -5.36
CA ARG A 44 -10.25 9.60 -4.54
C ARG A 44 -9.44 9.77 -3.25
N THR A 45 -9.11 8.68 -2.57
CA THR A 45 -8.27 8.69 -1.36
C THR A 45 -6.91 9.32 -1.65
N MET A 46 -6.22 8.89 -2.70
CA MET A 46 -4.90 9.45 -3.03
C MET A 46 -4.95 10.92 -3.42
N LYS A 47 -6.00 11.36 -4.15
CA LYS A 47 -6.21 12.80 -4.43
C LYS A 47 -6.45 13.61 -3.16
N MET A 48 -7.14 13.06 -2.17
CA MET A 48 -7.32 13.72 -0.87
C MET A 48 -6.00 13.80 -0.10
N ILE A 49 -5.24 12.71 -0.05
CA ILE A 49 -3.89 12.66 0.55
C ILE A 49 -2.95 13.68 -0.10
N GLU A 50 -2.95 13.78 -1.43
CA GLU A 50 -2.12 14.74 -2.17
C GLU A 50 -2.51 16.19 -1.85
N LYS A 51 -3.80 16.51 -1.75
CA LYS A 51 -4.27 17.84 -1.35
C LYS A 51 -3.82 18.25 0.05
N GLU A 52 -3.54 17.30 0.93
CA GLU A 52 -3.00 17.59 2.27
C GLU A 52 -1.49 17.89 2.27
N GLY A 53 -0.81 17.78 1.12
CA GLY A 53 0.62 18.03 0.99
C GLY A 53 1.47 16.97 1.67
N VAL A 54 1.02 15.70 1.58
CA VAL A 54 1.73 14.54 2.14
C VAL A 54 3.05 14.32 1.39
N ASN A 55 4.11 13.99 2.11
CA ASN A 55 5.42 13.72 1.53
C ASN A 55 5.64 12.23 1.27
N LEU A 56 5.12 11.38 2.14
CA LEU A 56 5.29 9.93 2.09
C LEU A 56 3.95 9.24 2.35
N VAL A 57 3.59 8.32 1.46
CA VAL A 57 2.48 7.38 1.67
C VAL A 57 3.04 6.02 2.02
N ILE A 58 2.50 5.44 3.09
CA ILE A 58 2.80 4.10 3.56
C ILE A 58 1.57 3.24 3.33
N ASN A 59 1.65 2.32 2.37
CA ASN A 59 0.58 1.37 2.13
C ASN A 59 0.74 0.11 2.98
N VAL A 60 -0.30 -0.28 3.72
CA VAL A 60 -0.29 -1.37 4.70
C VAL A 60 -0.78 -2.68 4.09
N GLY A 61 -0.70 -2.83 2.76
CA GLY A 61 -1.03 -4.05 2.04
C GLY A 61 -2.43 -4.04 1.45
N ASP A 62 -2.69 -5.04 0.63
CA ASP A 62 -3.84 -5.15 -0.26
C ASP A 62 -3.94 -3.91 -1.18
N PHE A 63 -2.97 -3.82 -2.08
CA PHE A 63 -2.84 -2.70 -3.02
C PHE A 63 -3.94 -2.75 -4.06
N GLU A 64 -4.12 -3.95 -4.61
CA GLU A 64 -5.03 -4.22 -5.69
C GLU A 64 -5.76 -5.54 -5.43
N TYR A 65 -7.08 -5.49 -5.53
CA TYR A 65 -7.98 -6.63 -5.30
C TYR A 65 -8.37 -7.30 -6.60
N TRP A 66 -8.01 -6.67 -7.71
CA TRP A 66 -8.55 -6.97 -9.00
C TRP A 66 -7.49 -7.47 -9.96
N GLY A 67 -7.92 -8.45 -10.76
CA GLY A 67 -7.17 -8.98 -11.87
C GLY A 67 -7.83 -8.63 -13.17
N ARG A 68 -7.03 -8.20 -14.14
CA ARG A 68 -7.46 -8.23 -15.54
C ARG A 68 -7.07 -9.58 -16.11
N CYS A 69 -8.02 -10.27 -16.73
CA CYS A 69 -7.66 -11.29 -17.72
C CYS A 69 -7.45 -10.59 -19.05
N HIS A 70 -6.38 -10.94 -19.75
CA HIS A 70 -6.02 -10.34 -21.03
C HIS A 70 -6.37 -11.29 -22.18
N GLU A 71 -7.41 -10.96 -22.93
CA GLU A 71 -7.59 -11.47 -24.28
C GLU A 71 -7.11 -10.39 -25.25
N ARG A 72 -6.23 -10.74 -26.19
CA ARG A 72 -5.88 -9.84 -27.29
C ARG A 72 -6.59 -10.28 -28.55
N TYR A 73 -7.14 -9.29 -29.23
CA TYR A 73 -7.87 -9.42 -30.46
C TYR A 73 -7.25 -8.53 -31.53
N GLU A 74 -7.40 -8.94 -32.77
CA GLU A 74 -7.08 -8.15 -33.96
C GLU A 74 -8.38 -7.82 -34.69
N VAL A 75 -8.55 -6.57 -35.11
CA VAL A 75 -9.69 -6.16 -35.92
C VAL A 75 -9.58 -6.76 -37.32
N THR A 76 -10.62 -7.49 -37.75
CA THR A 76 -10.65 -8.20 -39.04
C THR A 76 -11.37 -7.44 -40.15
N THR A 77 -12.06 -6.35 -39.83
CA THR A 77 -12.75 -5.50 -40.80
C THR A 77 -11.97 -4.22 -41.07
N GLU A 78 -12.17 -3.60 -42.24
CA GLU A 78 -11.52 -2.35 -42.64
C GLU A 78 -11.62 -1.27 -41.55
N LYS A 79 -12.81 -1.20 -40.92
CA LYS A 79 -13.08 -0.32 -39.79
C LYS A 79 -14.12 -0.96 -38.87
N MET A 80 -13.95 -0.79 -37.56
CA MET A 80 -14.91 -1.20 -36.55
C MET A 80 -15.30 0.02 -35.71
N PHE A 81 -16.57 0.17 -35.37
CA PHE A 81 -17.07 1.24 -34.50
C PHE A 81 -17.75 0.65 -33.27
N PHE A 82 -17.60 1.32 -32.13
CA PHE A 82 -18.33 0.98 -30.92
C PHE A 82 -18.58 2.20 -30.04
N GLU A 83 -19.58 2.11 -29.17
CA GLU A 83 -19.91 3.13 -28.18
C GLU A 83 -19.59 2.59 -26.78
N ALA A 84 -18.84 3.36 -26.00
CA ALA A 84 -18.55 3.06 -24.61
C ALA A 84 -19.71 3.46 -23.70
N LYS A 85 -19.71 2.93 -22.47
CA LYS A 85 -20.72 3.24 -21.45
C LYS A 85 -20.78 4.72 -21.06
N ASP A 86 -19.71 5.48 -21.28
CA ASP A 86 -19.67 6.92 -21.06
C ASP A 86 -20.26 7.72 -22.25
N GLY A 87 -20.78 7.04 -23.28
CA GLY A 87 -21.38 7.63 -24.47
C GLY A 87 -20.37 8.05 -25.55
N LYS A 88 -19.07 7.84 -25.33
CA LYS A 88 -18.05 8.14 -26.36
C LYS A 88 -18.05 7.06 -27.44
N SER A 89 -17.95 7.51 -28.69
CA SER A 89 -17.79 6.62 -29.83
C SER A 89 -16.31 6.49 -30.20
N TYR A 90 -15.91 5.27 -30.52
CA TYR A 90 -14.56 4.90 -30.93
C TYR A 90 -14.58 4.22 -32.28
N SER A 91 -13.47 4.34 -33.03
CA SER A 91 -13.28 3.60 -34.27
C SER A 91 -11.89 2.99 -34.30
N LEU A 92 -11.82 1.71 -34.68
CA LEU A 92 -10.57 0.97 -34.85
C LEU A 92 -10.39 0.56 -36.31
N ALA A 93 -9.15 0.63 -36.80
CA ALA A 93 -8.79 0.23 -38.16
C ALA A 93 -8.48 -1.28 -38.24
N GLU A 94 -8.49 -1.83 -39.46
CA GLU A 94 -8.07 -3.21 -39.70
C GLU A 94 -6.68 -3.47 -39.11
N LYS A 95 -6.50 -4.64 -38.50
CA LYS A 95 -5.27 -5.11 -37.85
C LYS A 95 -4.86 -4.39 -36.57
N GLU A 96 -5.59 -3.36 -36.14
CA GLU A 96 -5.38 -2.79 -34.81
C GLU A 96 -5.63 -3.85 -33.74
N GLN A 97 -4.83 -3.78 -32.67
CA GLN A 97 -4.92 -4.71 -31.56
C GLN A 97 -5.86 -4.13 -30.49
N LEU A 98 -6.66 -5.02 -29.91
CA LEU A 98 -7.62 -4.72 -28.88
C LEU A 98 -7.42 -5.69 -27.72
N GLY A 99 -7.14 -5.17 -26.54
CA GLY A 99 -7.21 -5.91 -25.29
C GLY A 99 -8.64 -5.95 -24.78
N ARG A 100 -9.16 -7.13 -24.45
CA ARG A 100 -10.38 -7.28 -23.65
C ARG A 100 -9.98 -7.69 -22.24
N TYR A 101 -10.54 -6.96 -21.30
CA TYR A 101 -10.32 -7.14 -19.87
C TYR A 101 -11.58 -7.67 -19.21
N GLN A 102 -11.46 -8.87 -18.65
CA GLN A 102 -12.46 -9.39 -17.73
C GLN A 102 -12.03 -9.08 -16.30
N TRP A 103 -12.86 -8.32 -15.59
CA TRP A 103 -12.72 -8.17 -14.14
C TRP A 103 -13.23 -9.43 -13.46
N LEU A 104 -12.33 -10.21 -12.87
CA LEU A 104 -12.71 -11.32 -11.98
C LEU A 104 -12.86 -10.79 -10.56
N LEU A 105 -14.06 -10.93 -9.99
CA LEU A 105 -14.24 -10.73 -8.55
C LEU A 105 -13.67 -11.88 -7.75
N GLY A 106 -12.84 -11.53 -6.77
CA GLY A 106 -12.85 -12.23 -5.50
C GLY A 106 -14.23 -12.09 -4.83
N THR A 107 -15.15 -13.03 -5.11
CA THR A 107 -16.31 -13.40 -4.26
C THR A 107 -17.63 -12.62 -4.26
N ARG A 108 -17.86 -11.49 -4.97
CA ARG A 108 -19.22 -10.85 -5.01
C ARG A 108 -19.64 -10.18 -6.32
N GLU A 109 -20.50 -10.85 -7.10
CA GLU A 109 -21.29 -10.45 -8.29
C GLU A 109 -20.57 -9.74 -9.46
N PRO A 110 -20.44 -10.35 -10.66
CA PRO A 110 -19.71 -9.75 -11.77
C PRO A 110 -20.30 -8.40 -12.23
N PHE A 111 -19.42 -7.48 -12.64
CA PHE A 111 -19.82 -6.29 -13.40
C PHE A 111 -20.52 -6.74 -14.69
N SER A 112 -21.68 -6.17 -15.03
CA SER A 112 -22.34 -6.44 -16.31
C SER A 112 -21.66 -5.63 -17.42
N GLY A 113 -20.57 -6.13 -18.00
CA GLY A 113 -19.87 -5.48 -19.11
C GLY A 113 -18.40 -5.89 -19.24
N TRP A 114 -17.70 -5.27 -20.18
CA TRP A 114 -16.28 -5.51 -20.46
C TRP A 114 -15.52 -4.18 -20.45
N GLN A 115 -14.23 -4.22 -20.13
CA GLN A 115 -13.34 -3.09 -20.41
C GLN A 115 -12.44 -3.47 -21.58
N ILE A 116 -12.17 -2.50 -22.44
CA ILE A 116 -11.44 -2.67 -23.68
C ILE A 116 -10.27 -1.71 -23.68
N GLY A 117 -9.06 -2.22 -23.89
CA GLY A 117 -7.86 -1.44 -24.16
C GLY A 117 -7.51 -1.45 -25.65
N PHE A 118 -7.06 -0.32 -26.19
CA PHE A 118 -6.54 -0.25 -27.56
C PHE A 118 -5.51 0.88 -27.67
N GLU A 119 -4.52 0.68 -28.54
CA GLU A 119 -3.50 1.69 -28.84
C GLU A 119 -4.03 2.65 -29.90
N ASN A 120 -4.11 3.93 -29.56
CA ASN A 120 -4.47 4.95 -30.53
C ASN A 120 -3.19 5.58 -31.09
N ALA A 121 -2.88 5.31 -32.35
CA ALA A 121 -1.86 5.99 -33.16
C ALA A 121 -0.54 6.34 -32.44
N GLY A 122 0.05 5.40 -31.68
CA GLY A 122 1.38 5.54 -31.08
C GLY A 122 1.45 6.26 -29.72
N THR A 123 0.33 6.43 -29.01
CA THR A 123 0.30 6.91 -27.62
C THR A 123 -0.23 5.85 -26.64
N GLU A 124 -0.16 6.16 -25.34
CA GLU A 124 -0.64 5.32 -24.21
C GLU A 124 -1.97 4.60 -24.50
N GLU A 125 -2.10 3.41 -23.91
CA GLU A 125 -3.28 2.56 -24.03
C GLU A 125 -4.55 3.31 -23.59
N THR A 126 -5.55 3.36 -24.48
CA THR A 126 -6.85 3.94 -24.16
C THR A 126 -7.79 2.85 -23.62
N LEU A 127 -8.37 3.07 -22.44
CA LEU A 127 -9.33 2.16 -21.82
C LEU A 127 -10.77 2.67 -21.99
N ALA A 128 -11.68 1.78 -22.41
CA ALA A 128 -13.11 2.06 -22.57
C ALA A 128 -13.97 0.93 -22.00
N ALA A 129 -14.95 1.25 -21.16
CA ALA A 129 -15.93 0.28 -20.68
C ALA A 129 -17.08 0.12 -21.69
N VAL A 130 -17.45 -1.11 -22.04
CA VAL A 130 -18.56 -1.42 -22.96
C VAL A 130 -19.60 -2.33 -22.30
N SER A 131 -20.84 -2.30 -22.79
CA SER A 131 -21.86 -3.25 -22.36
C SER A 131 -21.60 -4.66 -22.93
N HIS A 132 -22.27 -5.67 -22.36
CA HIS A 132 -22.19 -7.03 -22.89
C HIS A 132 -22.76 -7.14 -24.32
N GLU A 133 -23.80 -6.38 -24.62
CA GLU A 133 -24.43 -6.27 -25.94
C GLU A 133 -23.49 -5.61 -26.95
N THR A 134 -22.85 -4.50 -26.57
CA THR A 134 -21.83 -3.84 -27.40
C THR A 134 -20.71 -4.82 -27.75
N TRP A 135 -20.19 -5.54 -26.76
CA TRP A 135 -19.15 -6.55 -26.99
C TRP A 135 -19.58 -7.64 -27.97
N LYS A 136 -20.78 -8.22 -27.80
CA LYS A 136 -21.34 -9.22 -28.72
C LYS A 136 -21.47 -8.71 -30.16
N GLY A 137 -21.71 -7.40 -30.33
CA GLY A 137 -21.71 -6.75 -31.64
C GLY A 137 -20.31 -6.65 -32.25
N MET A 138 -19.31 -6.34 -31.42
CA MET A 138 -17.90 -6.20 -31.83
C MET A 138 -17.23 -7.54 -32.14
N GLU A 139 -17.50 -8.58 -31.35
CA GLU A 139 -16.79 -9.87 -31.38
C GLU A 139 -16.74 -10.52 -32.77
N ARG A 140 -17.74 -10.27 -33.62
CA ARG A 140 -17.79 -10.79 -35.00
C ARG A 140 -16.72 -10.19 -35.93
N ASN A 141 -16.22 -9.00 -35.59
CA ASN A 141 -15.20 -8.26 -36.33
C ASN A 141 -13.82 -8.40 -35.69
N LEU A 142 -13.65 -9.34 -34.76
CA LEU A 142 -12.44 -9.54 -33.99
C LEU A 142 -11.94 -10.97 -34.18
N ARG A 143 -10.62 -11.13 -34.30
CA ARG A 143 -9.94 -12.43 -34.24
C ARG A 143 -9.08 -12.47 -32.99
N LEU A 144 -9.34 -13.44 -32.12
CA LEU A 144 -8.49 -13.71 -30.96
C LEU A 144 -7.06 -14.04 -31.43
N THR A 145 -6.08 -13.26 -30.98
CA THR A 145 -4.66 -13.44 -31.30
C THR A 145 -3.88 -14.07 -30.15
N SER A 146 -4.26 -13.75 -28.90
CA SER A 146 -3.77 -14.43 -27.72
C SER A 146 -4.82 -14.44 -26.62
N GLU A 147 -4.90 -15.52 -25.87
CA GLU A 147 -5.76 -15.63 -24.68
C GLU A 147 -4.88 -16.00 -23.51
N GLU A 148 -4.82 -15.13 -22.51
CA GLU A 148 -4.28 -15.45 -21.21
C GLU A 148 -5.44 -15.87 -20.32
N LYS A 149 -5.63 -17.20 -20.20
CA LYS A 149 -6.79 -17.76 -19.51
C LYS A 149 -6.80 -17.34 -18.04
N CYS A 150 -7.97 -16.88 -17.60
CA CYS A 150 -8.39 -16.51 -16.25
C CYS A 150 -8.19 -17.57 -15.14
N ASN A 151 -7.45 -18.64 -15.37
CA ASN A 151 -7.31 -19.71 -14.38
C ASN A 151 -6.25 -19.34 -13.32
N GLY A 152 -6.68 -18.48 -12.39
CA GLY A 152 -6.04 -18.26 -11.10
C GLY A 152 -5.06 -17.09 -11.06
N GLY A 153 -5.51 -15.94 -10.56
CA GLY A 153 -4.65 -14.83 -10.12
C GLY A 153 -4.97 -13.48 -10.80
N PRO A 154 -4.76 -12.34 -10.12
CA PRO A 154 -4.88 -11.02 -10.72
C PRO A 154 -3.65 -10.58 -11.54
N TRP A 155 -3.69 -10.75 -12.86
CA TRP A 155 -2.49 -10.72 -13.72
C TRP A 155 -2.04 -9.34 -14.26
N ASP A 156 -2.66 -8.23 -13.85
CA ASP A 156 -2.18 -6.87 -14.19
C ASP A 156 -2.15 -5.88 -13.02
N GLY A 157 -2.55 -6.32 -11.82
CA GLY A 157 -2.58 -5.48 -10.62
C GLY A 157 -1.25 -4.75 -10.36
N PRO A 158 -0.07 -5.39 -10.50
CA PRO A 158 1.21 -4.70 -10.32
C PRO A 158 1.46 -3.56 -11.32
N TRP A 159 1.00 -3.68 -12.58
CA TRP A 159 1.20 -2.64 -13.60
C TRP A 159 0.23 -1.47 -13.41
N GLU A 160 -1.04 -1.74 -13.12
CA GLU A 160 -2.04 -0.69 -12.84
C GLU A 160 -1.67 0.08 -11.58
N TRP A 161 -1.35 -0.65 -10.49
CA TRP A 161 -0.83 -0.08 -9.26
C TRP A 161 0.40 0.81 -9.54
N ARG A 162 1.23 0.39 -10.50
CA ARG A 162 2.40 1.16 -10.88
C ARG A 162 2.09 2.50 -11.49
N GLN A 163 1.15 2.54 -12.43
CA GLN A 163 0.74 3.81 -13.04
C GLN A 163 0.01 4.67 -12.02
N PHE A 164 -0.83 4.03 -11.19
CA PHE A 164 -1.58 4.68 -10.13
C PHE A 164 -0.70 5.52 -9.20
N VAL A 165 0.30 4.93 -8.56
CA VAL A 165 1.17 5.67 -7.64
C VAL A 165 2.08 6.68 -8.35
N ARG A 166 2.39 6.45 -9.64
CA ARG A 166 3.17 7.41 -10.44
C ARG A 166 2.43 8.72 -10.72
N ASN A 167 1.11 8.67 -10.74
CA ASN A 167 0.25 9.83 -10.96
C ASN A 167 0.23 10.83 -9.80
N TYR A 168 0.84 10.50 -8.66
CA TYR A 168 0.87 11.37 -7.47
C TYR A 168 2.28 11.80 -7.09
N ASN A 169 2.37 13.02 -6.55
CA ASN A 169 3.63 13.69 -6.20
C ASN A 169 4.04 13.46 -4.73
N PHE A 170 4.05 12.20 -4.28
CA PHE A 170 4.57 11.79 -2.97
C PHE A 170 5.45 10.54 -3.08
N ASP A 171 6.31 10.33 -2.10
CA ASP A 171 7.09 9.10 -1.98
C ASP A 171 6.21 7.96 -1.49
N PHE A 172 6.64 6.72 -1.74
CA PHE A 172 5.82 5.55 -1.49
C PHE A 172 6.61 4.39 -0.91
N LEU A 173 6.11 3.80 0.17
CA LEU A 173 6.59 2.55 0.77
C LEU A 173 5.39 1.64 1.07
N ALA A 174 5.60 0.34 1.17
CA ALA A 174 4.48 -0.57 1.42
C ALA A 174 4.82 -1.95 2.03
N ALA A 175 3.88 -2.52 2.80
CA ALA A 175 3.87 -3.92 3.22
C ALA A 175 2.93 -4.75 2.34
N SER A 176 3.17 -6.06 2.21
CA SER A 176 2.24 -6.97 1.53
C SER A 176 1.07 -7.37 2.41
N GLY A 177 -0.10 -7.52 1.78
CA GLY A 177 -1.29 -8.13 2.36
C GLY A 177 -1.61 -9.51 1.81
N ASN A 178 -2.79 -10.04 2.15
CA ASN A 178 -3.23 -11.34 1.63
C ASN A 178 -3.47 -11.34 0.13
N HIS A 179 -3.83 -10.20 -0.45
CA HIS A 179 -4.09 -10.10 -1.88
C HIS A 179 -2.80 -10.07 -2.72
N GLU A 180 -1.65 -9.84 -2.09
CA GLU A 180 -0.36 -9.83 -2.79
C GLU A 180 0.38 -11.18 -2.76
N VAL A 181 -0.05 -12.18 -1.99
CA VAL A 181 0.72 -13.43 -1.79
C VAL A 181 0.12 -14.67 -2.45
N SER A 182 0.99 -15.56 -2.93
CA SER A 182 0.61 -16.84 -3.54
C SER A 182 -0.12 -17.78 -2.56
N GLY A 183 -1.33 -18.27 -2.91
CA GLY A 183 -1.97 -19.42 -2.24
C GLY A 183 -3.48 -19.29 -2.02
N ASP A 184 -4.01 -19.99 -1.00
CA ASP A 184 -5.44 -20.12 -0.65
C ASP A 184 -6.20 -18.80 -0.38
N SER A 185 -5.51 -17.66 -0.46
CA SER A 185 -6.01 -16.31 -0.14
C SER A 185 -6.08 -15.36 -1.35
N GLY A 186 -5.71 -15.82 -2.55
CA GLY A 186 -6.09 -15.15 -3.81
C GLY A 186 -4.98 -14.47 -4.61
N GLY A 187 -3.77 -14.30 -4.07
CA GLY A 187 -2.61 -13.84 -4.85
C GLY A 187 -1.90 -14.99 -5.58
N GLY A 188 -1.17 -14.69 -6.67
CA GLY A 188 -0.30 -15.62 -7.40
C GLY A 188 1.18 -15.38 -7.08
N SER A 189 2.05 -16.38 -7.25
CA SER A 189 3.50 -16.25 -6.92
C SER A 189 4.26 -15.31 -7.83
N GLU A 190 3.82 -15.21 -9.08
CA GLU A 190 4.39 -14.30 -10.07
C GLU A 190 3.94 -12.86 -9.80
N ILE A 191 2.66 -12.65 -9.45
CA ILE A 191 2.10 -11.35 -9.00
C ILE A 191 2.88 -10.81 -7.80
N TRP A 192 3.17 -11.69 -6.85
CA TRP A 192 4.00 -11.32 -5.71
C TRP A 192 5.41 -10.86 -6.14
N ALA A 193 6.08 -11.65 -6.97
CA ALA A 193 7.43 -11.33 -7.44
C ALA A 193 7.46 -10.00 -8.20
N ASP A 194 6.42 -9.73 -8.99
CA ASP A 194 6.27 -8.48 -9.73
C ASP A 194 5.97 -7.30 -8.80
N HIS A 195 5.13 -7.46 -7.78
CA HIS A 195 4.93 -6.45 -6.74
C HIS A 195 6.23 -6.12 -6.01
N GLN A 196 7.02 -7.12 -5.61
CA GLN A 196 8.32 -6.88 -4.94
C GLN A 196 9.27 -6.10 -5.85
N LYS A 197 9.43 -6.54 -7.10
CA LYS A 197 10.29 -5.88 -8.09
C LYS A 197 9.82 -4.45 -8.36
N TYR A 198 8.52 -4.25 -8.43
CA TYR A 198 7.97 -2.92 -8.67
C TYR A 198 8.17 -1.98 -7.48
N MET A 199 7.80 -2.41 -6.28
CA MET A 199 7.98 -1.59 -5.10
C MET A 199 9.45 -1.29 -4.85
N TRP A 200 10.34 -2.24 -5.19
CA TRP A 200 11.79 -2.01 -5.23
C TRP A 200 12.18 -0.88 -6.19
N ASN A 201 11.65 -0.88 -7.41
CA ASN A 201 11.91 0.18 -8.39
C ASN A 201 11.39 1.55 -7.92
N LEU A 202 10.20 1.61 -7.32
CA LEU A 202 9.68 2.84 -6.73
C LEU A 202 10.54 3.37 -5.60
N TYR A 203 10.95 2.48 -4.68
CA TYR A 203 11.86 2.82 -3.61
C TYR A 203 13.15 3.42 -4.18
N ASN A 204 13.73 2.78 -5.20
CA ASN A 204 14.93 3.29 -5.84
C ASN A 204 14.71 4.68 -6.44
N GLU A 205 13.71 4.80 -7.33
CA GLU A 205 13.39 6.01 -8.08
C GLU A 205 13.04 7.19 -7.17
N ARG A 206 12.24 6.97 -6.12
CA ARG A 206 11.64 8.04 -5.33
C ARG A 206 12.37 8.33 -4.02
N ILE A 207 13.01 7.33 -3.43
CA ILE A 207 13.56 7.44 -2.06
C ILE A 207 15.09 7.33 -2.06
N PHE A 208 15.64 6.29 -2.67
CA PHE A 208 17.07 6.02 -2.61
C PHE A 208 17.88 6.98 -3.49
N GLU A 209 17.55 7.07 -4.78
CA GLU A 209 18.28 7.91 -5.75
C GLU A 209 18.12 9.41 -5.45
N THR A 210 17.02 9.79 -4.81
CA THR A 210 16.76 11.17 -4.37
C THR A 210 17.41 11.51 -3.04
N GLY A 211 18.02 10.53 -2.35
CA GLY A 211 18.65 10.70 -1.04
C GLY A 211 17.68 11.01 0.11
N ARG A 212 16.39 10.70 -0.05
CA ARG A 212 15.35 10.96 0.97
C ARG A 212 15.26 9.87 2.03
N GLY A 213 15.80 8.69 1.75
CA GLY A 213 15.84 7.60 2.71
C GLY A 213 16.64 6.40 2.21
N SER A 214 16.69 5.37 3.04
CA SER A 214 17.36 4.11 2.71
C SER A 214 16.68 2.95 3.42
N CYS A 215 16.54 1.83 2.72
CA CYS A 215 15.92 0.62 3.26
C CYS A 215 16.90 -0.56 3.33
N ARG A 216 16.63 -1.49 4.25
CA ARG A 216 17.38 -2.72 4.50
C ARG A 216 16.45 -3.92 4.61
N GLY A 217 16.79 -5.02 3.96
CA GLY A 217 16.02 -6.27 4.05
C GLY A 217 16.34 -7.11 5.28
N TYR A 218 15.54 -8.16 5.52
CA TYR A 218 15.80 -9.13 6.58
C TYR A 218 17.21 -9.75 6.52
N HIS A 219 17.71 -10.10 5.34
CA HIS A 219 19.00 -10.78 5.19
C HIS A 219 20.22 -9.87 5.00
N ASN A 220 20.04 -8.62 4.56
CA ASN A 220 21.16 -7.71 4.31
C ASN A 220 21.17 -6.56 5.32
N ARG A 221 22.17 -6.55 6.20
CA ARG A 221 22.34 -5.54 7.24
C ARG A 221 23.35 -4.44 6.84
N THR A 222 24.17 -4.70 5.83
CA THR A 222 25.41 -3.96 5.60
C THR A 222 25.35 -3.03 4.39
N GLU A 223 24.41 -3.23 3.48
CA GLU A 223 24.29 -2.42 2.27
C GLU A 223 22.93 -1.70 2.24
N PRO A 224 22.89 -0.40 2.62
CA PRO A 224 21.72 0.44 2.41
C PRO A 224 21.26 0.38 0.96
N GLY A 225 19.96 0.23 0.72
CA GLY A 225 19.44 0.04 -0.64
C GLY A 225 19.68 -1.36 -1.17
N THR A 226 19.45 -2.38 -0.33
CA THR A 226 19.29 -3.76 -0.79
C THR A 226 18.09 -4.39 -0.09
N VAL A 227 17.08 -4.77 -0.87
CA VAL A 227 15.87 -5.41 -0.31
C VAL A 227 15.53 -6.65 -1.13
N GLN A 228 15.97 -7.82 -0.66
CA GLN A 228 15.63 -9.13 -1.24
C GLN A 228 14.25 -9.64 -0.79
N GLU A 229 13.58 -8.95 0.14
CA GLU A 229 12.28 -9.33 0.71
C GLU A 229 11.34 -8.12 0.80
N TYR A 230 11.28 -7.30 -0.25
CA TYR A 230 10.51 -6.05 -0.21
C TYR A 230 9.03 -6.40 -0.03
N GLY A 231 8.35 -5.68 0.86
CA GLY A 231 6.97 -5.97 1.23
C GLY A 231 6.78 -7.09 2.26
N GLU A 232 7.80 -7.92 2.55
CA GLU A 232 7.69 -9.01 3.54
C GLU A 232 8.38 -8.70 4.85
N ARG A 233 9.69 -8.41 4.82
CA ARG A 233 10.45 -8.02 6.03
C ARG A 233 11.58 -7.08 5.63
N TYR A 234 11.31 -5.80 5.77
CA TYR A 234 12.30 -4.77 5.51
C TYR A 234 12.02 -3.55 6.39
N SER A 235 13.05 -2.74 6.58
CA SER A 235 13.00 -1.51 7.37
C SER A 235 13.55 -0.37 6.54
N CYS A 236 13.10 0.84 6.81
CA CYS A 236 13.53 2.05 6.14
C CYS A 236 13.79 3.15 7.16
N ILE A 237 14.86 3.90 6.93
CA ILE A 237 15.03 5.23 7.49
C ILE A 237 14.62 6.23 6.43
N TYR A 238 13.66 7.08 6.77
CA TYR A 238 13.20 8.17 5.91
C TYR A 238 13.21 9.45 6.75
N ASN A 239 14.16 10.35 6.48
CA ASN A 239 14.50 11.46 7.38
C ASN A 239 14.74 10.97 8.84
N ASP A 240 13.98 11.47 9.82
CA ASP A 240 14.06 11.10 11.23
C ASP A 240 13.02 10.02 11.63
N GLN A 241 12.54 9.23 10.67
CA GLN A 241 11.53 8.19 10.84
C GLN A 241 12.14 6.82 10.59
N HIS A 242 11.90 5.87 11.49
CA HIS A 242 12.24 4.45 11.28
C HIS A 242 10.95 3.64 11.07
N ILE A 243 10.77 3.12 9.87
CA ILE A 243 9.57 2.39 9.49
C ILE A 243 9.96 0.94 9.23
N LEU A 244 9.34 0.02 9.94
CA LEU A 244 9.53 -1.43 9.80
C LEU A 244 8.28 -2.04 9.20
N PHE A 245 8.46 -2.89 8.19
CA PHE A 245 7.39 -3.55 7.47
C PHE A 245 7.41 -5.05 7.69
N LEU A 246 6.24 -5.61 7.99
CA LEU A 246 5.97 -7.03 8.07
C LEU A 246 4.80 -7.36 7.13
N GLY A 247 5.06 -8.17 6.11
CA GLY A 247 4.07 -8.63 5.15
C GLY A 247 3.20 -9.77 5.67
N TRP A 248 2.44 -10.37 4.76
CA TRP A 248 1.49 -11.45 5.07
C TRP A 248 2.12 -12.62 5.83
N HIS A 249 3.36 -13.01 5.50
CA HIS A 249 4.00 -14.16 6.14
C HIS A 249 4.67 -13.84 7.47
N GLN A 250 4.25 -12.79 8.18
CA GLN A 250 4.79 -12.39 9.48
C GLN A 250 4.69 -13.44 10.60
N GLY A 251 3.74 -14.38 10.50
CA GLY A 251 3.49 -15.41 11.53
C GLY A 251 2.49 -14.96 12.60
N SER A 252 1.93 -15.91 13.35
CA SER A 252 0.96 -15.65 14.43
C SER A 252 1.08 -16.60 15.61
N ASP A 253 0.45 -16.23 16.71
CA ASP A 253 0.24 -17.05 17.91
C ASP A 253 -0.98 -17.99 17.81
N HIS A 254 -1.67 -18.05 16.66
CA HIS A 254 -2.85 -18.90 16.48
C HIS A 254 -2.54 -20.38 16.32
N SER A 255 -1.34 -20.74 15.86
CA SER A 255 -1.04 -22.10 15.46
C SER A 255 0.29 -22.57 16.03
N PRO A 256 0.32 -23.67 16.81
CA PRO A 256 1.56 -24.36 17.18
C PRO A 256 2.16 -25.12 15.98
N LYS A 257 1.65 -24.91 14.75
CA LYS A 257 2.36 -25.35 13.54
C LYS A 257 3.73 -24.69 13.54
N SER A 258 4.77 -25.52 13.51
CA SER A 258 6.16 -25.08 13.60
C SER A 258 6.52 -23.99 12.58
N SER A 259 5.84 -23.89 11.44
CA SER A 259 6.08 -22.85 10.43
C SER A 259 5.57 -21.45 10.83
N SER A 260 4.38 -21.31 11.43
CA SER A 260 3.84 -20.02 11.88
C SER A 260 4.66 -19.47 13.04
N GLU A 261 5.00 -20.34 13.98
CA GLU A 261 5.87 -20.02 15.11
C GLU A 261 7.26 -19.59 14.65
N LYS A 262 7.91 -20.35 13.76
CA LYS A 262 9.21 -19.95 13.18
C LYS A 262 9.13 -18.60 12.45
N ARG A 263 8.05 -18.33 11.71
CA ARG A 263 7.84 -17.03 11.04
C ARG A 263 7.72 -15.89 12.05
N ARG A 264 6.94 -16.09 13.12
CA ARG A 264 6.80 -15.13 14.22
C ARG A 264 8.14 -14.87 14.91
N GLU A 265 8.90 -15.90 15.25
CA GLU A 265 10.23 -15.76 15.85
C GLU A 265 11.19 -14.98 14.96
N LYS A 266 11.18 -15.24 13.64
CA LYS A 266 11.96 -14.46 12.66
C LYS A 266 11.55 -12.99 12.67
N SER A 267 10.24 -12.70 12.65
CA SER A 267 9.73 -11.32 12.68
C SER A 267 10.10 -10.60 13.98
N ILE A 268 10.02 -11.26 15.14
CA ILE A 268 10.46 -10.68 16.42
C ILE A 268 11.96 -10.40 16.40
N LYS A 269 12.80 -11.36 15.96
CA LYS A 269 14.25 -11.14 15.82
C LYS A 269 14.59 -9.98 14.89
N PHE A 270 13.81 -9.82 13.81
CA PHE A 270 13.95 -8.69 12.89
C PHE A 270 13.66 -7.36 13.59
N ILE A 271 12.53 -7.25 14.30
CA ILE A 271 12.16 -6.05 15.05
C ILE A 271 13.25 -5.68 16.07
N GLU A 272 13.65 -6.63 16.90
CA GLU A 272 14.66 -6.42 17.94
C GLU A 272 16.01 -5.97 17.34
N ARG A 273 16.35 -6.48 16.15
CA ARG A 273 17.58 -6.08 15.45
C ARG A 273 17.48 -4.67 14.88
N GLU A 274 16.42 -4.36 14.15
CA GLU A 274 16.29 -3.09 13.43
C GLU A 274 16.06 -1.91 14.39
N PHE A 275 15.25 -2.10 15.43
CA PHE A 275 15.03 -1.05 16.42
C PHE A 275 16.07 -1.00 17.54
N SER A 276 17.07 -1.88 17.51
CA SER A 276 18.15 -1.89 18.51
C SER A 276 18.85 -0.54 18.58
N ARG A 277 19.00 0.00 19.79
CA ARG A 277 19.84 1.18 20.05
C ARG A 277 21.34 0.94 19.81
N HIS A 278 21.75 -0.27 19.44
CA HIS A 278 23.11 -0.52 18.95
C HIS A 278 23.26 -0.25 17.46
N ASP A 279 22.16 -0.05 16.73
CA ASP A 279 22.16 0.37 15.34
C ASP A 279 22.20 1.89 15.28
N GLU A 280 23.25 2.44 14.65
CA GLU A 280 23.42 3.88 14.49
C GLU A 280 22.24 4.53 13.77
N ALA A 281 21.69 3.83 12.77
CA ALA A 281 20.52 4.29 12.01
C ALA A 281 19.27 4.38 12.90
N ALA A 282 19.16 3.54 13.93
CA ALA A 282 18.03 3.53 14.86
C ALA A 282 18.19 4.47 16.06
N ASN A 283 19.40 5.00 16.31
CA ASN A 283 19.67 5.91 17.43
C ASN A 283 19.26 7.36 17.17
N ASN A 284 19.25 7.78 15.91
CA ASN A 284 19.03 9.18 15.53
C ASN A 284 17.63 9.44 14.95
N VAL A 285 16.65 8.59 15.26
CA VAL A 285 15.27 8.72 14.79
C VAL A 285 14.35 9.23 15.89
N ARG A 286 13.38 10.05 15.51
CA ARG A 286 12.35 10.59 16.39
C ARG A 286 11.18 9.63 16.54
N TRP A 287 10.79 8.98 15.44
CA TRP A 287 9.60 8.13 15.40
C TRP A 287 9.94 6.74 14.89
N ARG A 288 9.23 5.75 15.45
CA ARG A 288 9.29 4.36 15.03
C ARG A 288 7.89 3.86 14.67
N TYR A 289 7.80 3.12 13.57
CA TYR A 289 6.55 2.55 13.07
C TYR A 289 6.74 1.08 12.79
N CYS A 290 5.81 0.26 13.27
CA CYS A 290 5.74 -1.16 13.03
C CYS A 290 4.47 -1.40 12.19
N VAL A 291 4.67 -1.64 10.90
CA VAL A 291 3.63 -1.70 9.89
C VAL A 291 3.42 -3.16 9.51
N HIS A 292 2.20 -3.65 9.66
CA HIS A 292 1.84 -5.00 9.25
C HIS A 292 0.43 -5.09 8.70
N HIS A 293 0.21 -5.87 7.66
CA HIS A 293 -1.12 -5.89 7.02
C HIS A 293 -2.23 -6.39 7.97
N MET A 294 -2.04 -7.57 8.55
CA MET A 294 -3.09 -8.21 9.35
C MET A 294 -3.36 -7.52 10.67
N THR A 295 -4.62 -7.38 11.01
CA THR A 295 -5.05 -6.83 12.30
C THR A 295 -4.69 -7.74 13.47
N ALA A 296 -4.30 -7.12 14.58
CA ALA A 296 -4.02 -7.83 15.82
C ALA A 296 -5.32 -8.07 16.62
N SER A 297 -5.58 -9.33 16.96
CA SER A 297 -6.78 -9.75 17.69
C SER A 297 -6.92 -8.98 18.98
N LYS A 298 -8.11 -8.43 19.23
CA LYS A 298 -8.48 -7.60 20.38
C LYS A 298 -7.88 -6.17 20.40
N LEU A 299 -6.94 -5.83 19.51
CA LEU A 299 -6.45 -4.46 19.32
C LEU A 299 -7.10 -3.76 18.13
N SER A 300 -7.73 -4.53 17.26
CA SER A 300 -8.39 -4.05 16.05
C SER A 300 -9.89 -4.38 16.07
N PRO A 301 -10.76 -3.47 15.58
CA PRO A 301 -12.15 -3.79 15.35
C PRO A 301 -12.29 -4.84 14.23
N GLY A 302 -13.32 -5.70 14.32
CA GLY A 302 -13.60 -6.76 13.33
C GLY A 302 -13.95 -8.13 13.92
N PRO A 303 -14.62 -9.03 13.17
CA PRO A 303 -14.78 -10.44 13.51
C PRO A 303 -13.49 -11.10 14.03
N LYS A 304 -13.57 -11.66 15.24
CA LYS A 304 -12.45 -12.33 15.92
C LYS A 304 -11.78 -13.42 15.09
N LYS A 305 -12.52 -14.06 14.17
CA LYS A 305 -12.04 -15.15 13.32
C LYS A 305 -11.07 -14.70 12.22
N ASP A 306 -11.10 -13.42 11.83
CA ASP A 306 -10.30 -12.89 10.74
C ASP A 306 -9.13 -12.03 11.26
N ASN A 307 -9.05 -11.79 12.58
CA ASN A 307 -7.89 -11.16 13.22
C ASN A 307 -6.80 -12.19 13.53
N MET A 308 -5.51 -11.81 13.48
CA MET A 308 -4.40 -12.66 13.92
C MET A 308 -4.02 -12.39 15.37
N ARG A 309 -3.69 -13.43 16.16
CA ARG A 309 -3.02 -13.27 17.44
C ARG A 309 -1.58 -12.93 17.14
N LEU A 310 -1.20 -11.67 17.37
CA LEU A 310 0.11 -11.10 17.06
C LEU A 310 0.82 -10.57 18.32
N PHE A 311 0.50 -11.10 19.50
CA PHE A 311 0.97 -10.57 20.78
C PHE A 311 2.49 -10.46 20.82
N GLY A 312 3.21 -11.49 20.36
CA GLY A 312 4.67 -11.46 20.36
C GLY A 312 5.27 -10.37 19.45
N ILE A 313 4.69 -10.16 18.27
CA ILE A 313 5.13 -9.15 17.29
C ILE A 313 4.82 -7.74 17.81
N VAL A 314 3.58 -7.54 18.25
CA VAL A 314 3.08 -6.27 18.79
C VAL A 314 3.86 -5.89 20.06
N ASP A 315 4.19 -6.85 20.94
CA ASP A 315 4.97 -6.60 22.15
C ASP A 315 6.42 -6.23 21.86
N ALA A 316 7.04 -6.89 20.87
CA ALA A 316 8.37 -6.53 20.41
C ALA A 316 8.39 -5.08 19.89
N CYS A 317 7.41 -4.68 19.07
CA CYS A 317 7.30 -3.30 18.59
C CYS A 317 7.06 -2.29 19.74
N ARG A 318 6.19 -2.63 20.70
CA ARG A 318 5.92 -1.80 21.90
C ARG A 318 7.17 -1.54 22.74
N LYS A 319 8.01 -2.57 22.97
CA LYS A 319 9.23 -2.43 23.78
C LYS A 319 10.17 -1.35 23.24
N HIS A 320 10.20 -1.15 21.93
CA HIS A 320 10.99 -0.12 21.24
C HIS A 320 10.26 1.22 21.06
N GLY A 321 9.04 1.35 21.58
CA GLY A 321 8.25 2.58 21.45
C GLY A 321 7.81 2.86 20.01
N ALA A 322 7.53 1.80 19.23
CA ALA A 322 6.98 1.96 17.89
C ALA A 322 5.45 2.10 17.94
N LEU A 323 4.89 2.96 17.09
CA LEU A 323 3.47 2.93 16.74
C LEU A 323 3.15 1.70 15.90
N ILE A 324 2.02 1.07 16.14
CA ILE A 324 1.61 -0.14 15.42
C ILE A 324 0.54 0.24 14.40
N ILE A 325 0.77 -0.04 13.13
CA ILE A 325 -0.12 0.32 12.04
C ILE A 325 -0.52 -0.94 11.26
N SER A 326 -1.81 -1.11 11.03
CA SER A 326 -2.38 -2.26 10.31
C SER A 326 -3.47 -1.91 9.30
N GLY A 327 -3.71 -2.81 8.34
CA GLY A 327 -4.76 -2.70 7.32
C GLY A 327 -5.79 -3.81 7.49
N HIS A 328 -6.12 -4.52 6.41
CA HIS A 328 -6.94 -5.74 6.30
C HIS A 328 -8.42 -5.56 6.61
N TYR A 329 -8.72 -4.84 7.68
CA TYR A 329 -10.08 -4.47 8.03
C TYR A 329 -10.40 -3.12 7.43
N HIS A 330 -11.48 -3.06 6.64
CA HIS A 330 -11.79 -1.91 5.81
C HIS A 330 -12.41 -0.72 6.57
N ILE A 331 -11.73 -0.33 7.64
CA ILE A 331 -12.18 0.63 8.65
C ILE A 331 -10.97 1.40 9.18
N TYR A 332 -11.24 2.57 9.72
CA TYR A 332 -10.31 3.26 10.61
C TYR A 332 -10.60 2.87 12.06
N GLY A 333 -9.56 2.72 12.86
CA GLY A 333 -9.68 2.59 14.32
C GLY A 333 -8.35 2.81 15.00
N ARG A 334 -8.37 3.24 16.27
CA ARG A 334 -7.16 3.34 17.09
C ARG A 334 -7.44 2.87 18.51
N THR A 335 -6.41 2.42 19.21
CA THR A 335 -6.51 2.17 20.64
C THR A 335 -6.22 3.45 21.44
N LYS A 336 -6.55 3.43 22.74
CA LYS A 336 -5.84 4.28 23.70
C LYS A 336 -4.36 3.87 23.79
N MET A 337 -3.53 4.69 24.44
CA MET A 337 -2.13 4.33 24.69
C MET A 337 -2.04 3.10 25.60
N LEU A 338 -1.32 2.07 25.15
CA LEU A 338 -1.19 0.76 25.77
C LEU A 338 0.13 0.67 26.54
N LYS A 339 0.09 0.16 27.78
CA LYS A 339 1.28 -0.22 28.58
C LYS A 339 1.74 -1.65 28.30
N SER A 340 0.81 -2.51 27.90
CA SER A 340 1.06 -3.92 27.61
C SER A 340 0.10 -4.39 26.53
N VAL A 341 0.58 -5.37 25.76
CA VAL A 341 -0.15 -6.05 24.71
C VAL A 341 -0.16 -7.56 25.01
N GLY A 342 -0.67 -7.89 26.20
CA GLY A 342 -0.65 -9.26 26.75
C GLY A 342 -1.60 -10.24 26.07
N SER A 343 -1.46 -11.51 26.45
CA SER A 343 -2.37 -12.62 26.12
C SER A 343 -3.74 -12.53 26.79
N ASP A 344 -3.80 -11.79 27.90
CA ASP A 344 -4.93 -11.81 28.83
C ASP A 344 -6.09 -10.93 28.36
N GLU A 345 -7.21 -10.94 29.07
CA GLU A 345 -8.47 -10.29 28.65
C GLU A 345 -8.45 -8.75 28.75
N LEU A 346 -7.50 -8.16 29.48
CA LEU A 346 -7.43 -6.72 29.73
C LEU A 346 -6.09 -6.13 29.27
N TYR A 347 -6.15 -5.15 28.36
CA TYR A 347 -4.99 -4.35 27.99
C TYR A 347 -4.87 -3.15 28.91
N PRO A 348 -3.85 -3.07 29.77
CA PRO A 348 -3.67 -1.91 30.63
C PRO A 348 -3.32 -0.70 29.79
N ILE A 349 -4.15 0.34 29.89
CA ILE A 349 -3.91 1.63 29.26
C ILE A 349 -2.95 2.49 30.10
N VAL A 350 -2.22 3.41 29.47
CA VAL A 350 -1.30 4.31 30.17
C VAL A 350 -2.06 5.24 31.09
N SER A 351 -3.11 5.86 30.56
CA SER A 351 -4.01 6.77 31.24
C SER A 351 -5.32 6.84 30.46
N ASP A 352 -6.40 7.25 31.12
CA ASP A 352 -7.64 7.69 30.46
C ASP A 352 -7.55 9.16 29.98
N ASP A 353 -6.50 9.89 30.37
CA ASP A 353 -6.22 11.25 29.93
C ASP A 353 -5.55 11.27 28.56
N GLU A 354 -6.28 11.70 27.53
CA GLU A 354 -5.79 11.81 26.16
C GLU A 354 -4.61 12.80 26.02
N ASN A 355 -4.39 13.70 26.98
CA ASN A 355 -3.23 14.61 26.97
C ASN A 355 -1.92 13.91 27.38
N GLN A 356 -1.96 12.65 27.80
CA GLN A 356 -0.79 11.84 28.16
C GLN A 356 -0.35 10.85 27.07
N ASN A 357 -0.75 11.09 25.82
CA ASN A 357 -0.38 10.29 24.66
C ASN A 357 1.09 10.51 24.24
N LYS A 358 2.03 10.05 25.07
CA LYS A 358 3.46 10.01 24.72
C LYS A 358 3.84 8.61 24.27
N VAL A 359 4.23 8.48 23.00
CA VAL A 359 4.84 7.25 22.50
C VAL A 359 6.28 7.20 23.01
N MET A 360 6.61 6.17 23.77
CA MET A 360 7.95 5.94 24.31
C MET A 360 8.17 4.44 24.51
N GLU A 361 9.38 4.03 24.84
CA GLU A 361 9.66 2.61 25.13
C GLU A 361 8.66 2.04 26.13
N ASN A 362 8.18 0.83 25.82
CA ASN A 362 7.15 0.12 26.55
C ASN A 362 5.73 0.69 26.47
N GLN A 363 5.51 1.74 25.67
CA GLN A 363 4.18 2.33 25.44
C GLN A 363 3.91 2.44 23.95
N THR A 364 2.70 2.09 23.52
CA THR A 364 2.33 2.12 22.10
C THR A 364 0.85 2.39 21.90
N MET A 365 0.47 2.71 20.67
CA MET A 365 -0.91 2.72 20.21
C MET A 365 -0.98 1.86 18.95
N SER A 366 -2.07 1.11 18.81
CA SER A 366 -2.39 0.38 17.59
C SER A 366 -3.40 1.17 16.77
N ILE A 367 -3.16 1.28 15.47
CA ILE A 367 -4.00 1.99 14.50
C ILE A 367 -4.32 1.04 13.34
N VAL A 368 -5.57 1.00 12.93
CA VAL A 368 -6.07 0.30 11.75
C VAL A 368 -6.45 1.34 10.70
N VAL A 369 -5.99 1.15 9.46
CA VAL A 369 -6.12 2.09 8.34
C VAL A 369 -6.52 1.39 7.03
N GLY A 370 -7.38 0.36 7.07
CA GLY A 370 -7.81 -0.35 5.86
C GLY A 370 -8.90 0.36 5.04
N ASN A 371 -9.08 1.67 5.25
CA ASN A 371 -10.11 2.47 4.59
C ASN A 371 -9.59 3.14 3.30
N GLY A 372 -8.61 2.55 2.61
CA GLY A 372 -7.93 3.17 1.47
C GLY A 372 -8.76 3.27 0.18
N GLY A 373 -9.81 2.45 0.05
CA GLY A 373 -10.76 2.57 -1.06
C GLY A 373 -11.51 1.27 -1.35
N TYR A 374 -10.98 0.11 -0.97
CA TYR A 374 -11.64 -1.16 -1.18
C TYR A 374 -12.81 -1.33 -0.20
N THR A 375 -14.03 -1.18 -0.72
CA THR A 375 -15.32 -1.21 0.01
C THR A 375 -15.52 -0.12 1.09
N GLY A 376 -14.47 0.59 1.48
CA GLY A 376 -14.55 1.79 2.31
C GLY A 376 -15.25 2.91 1.53
N ARG A 377 -16.37 3.42 2.07
CA ARG A 377 -17.07 4.55 1.44
C ARG A 377 -16.34 5.84 1.77
N CYS A 378 -15.44 6.27 0.88
CA CYS A 378 -14.97 7.65 0.83
C CYS A 378 -16.00 8.49 0.05
N ASP A 379 -17.22 8.58 0.58
CA ASP A 379 -18.36 9.17 -0.13
C ASP A 379 -18.35 10.71 -0.14
N GLY A 380 -17.35 11.35 0.48
CA GLY A 380 -17.18 12.79 0.43
C GLY A 380 -18.21 13.58 1.22
N ILE A 381 -19.07 12.91 2.01
CA ILE A 381 -20.19 13.57 2.72
C ILE A 381 -19.70 14.63 3.73
N ASN A 382 -18.44 14.55 4.18
CA ASN A 382 -17.80 15.51 5.07
C ASN A 382 -16.80 16.42 4.33
N GLU A 383 -17.21 17.11 3.26
CA GLU A 383 -16.36 18.14 2.62
C GLU A 383 -15.89 19.18 3.65
N GLY A 384 -14.57 19.28 3.84
CA GLY A 384 -13.92 20.18 4.81
C GLY A 384 -13.30 19.49 6.04
N SER A 385 -13.50 18.19 6.21
CA SER A 385 -12.82 17.36 7.21
C SER A 385 -11.52 16.73 6.69
N SER A 386 -10.70 16.14 7.58
CA SER A 386 -9.49 15.39 7.17
C SER A 386 -9.87 14.16 6.33
N TRP A 387 -8.96 13.67 5.47
CA TRP A 387 -9.27 12.50 4.61
C TRP A 387 -9.73 11.27 5.41
N MET A 388 -9.20 11.08 6.63
CA MET A 388 -9.56 9.98 7.53
C MET A 388 -11.00 10.06 8.04
N GLU A 389 -11.56 11.27 8.19
CA GLU A 389 -12.95 11.51 8.61
C GLU A 389 -13.95 11.42 7.45
N ILE A 390 -13.46 11.57 6.21
CA ILE A 390 -14.24 11.41 4.99
C ILE A 390 -14.36 9.93 4.61
N CYS A 391 -13.30 9.16 4.81
CA CYS A 391 -13.23 7.73 4.53
C CYS A 391 -13.63 6.89 5.76
N LEU A 392 -14.79 7.14 6.36
CA LEU A 392 -15.28 6.33 7.48
C LEU A 392 -15.92 5.03 6.97
N ALA A 393 -15.69 3.97 7.73
CA ALA A 393 -16.30 2.66 7.54
C ALA A 393 -17.83 2.75 7.32
N GLY A 394 -18.39 1.81 6.56
CA GLY A 394 -19.84 1.74 6.31
C GLY A 394 -20.67 1.86 7.60
N GLU A 395 -21.90 2.39 7.51
CA GLU A 395 -22.74 2.87 8.63
C GLU A 395 -22.69 2.05 9.93
N LYS A 396 -22.54 0.72 9.84
CA LYS A 396 -22.42 -0.20 10.97
C LYS A 396 -21.20 0.03 11.88
N TYR A 397 -20.18 0.75 11.43
CA TYR A 397 -18.90 0.90 12.13
C TYR A 397 -18.56 2.36 12.49
N ARG A 398 -19.48 3.31 12.28
CA ARG A 398 -19.31 4.70 12.75
C ARG A 398 -19.34 4.73 14.28
N GLY A 399 -18.34 5.36 14.93
CA GLY A 399 -18.32 5.59 16.38
C GLY A 399 -17.39 4.70 17.22
N TRP A 400 -16.51 3.91 16.59
CA TRP A 400 -15.45 3.20 17.32
C TRP A 400 -14.24 4.13 17.52
N VAL A 401 -14.09 4.65 18.73
CA VAL A 401 -12.89 5.37 19.22
C VAL A 401 -12.17 4.52 20.26
#